data_AF-A0A9D8D1W1-F1
#
_entry.id   AF-A0A9D8D1W1-F1
#
_cell.length_a   1.000
_cell.length_b   1.000
_cell.length_c   1.000
_cell.angle_alpha   90.00
_cell.angle_beta   90.00
_cell.angle_gamma   90.00
#
_symmetry.space_group_name_H-M   'P 1'
#
loop_
_entity.id
_entity.type
_entity.pdbx_description
1 polymer ?
#
loop_
_entity_poly.entity_id
_entity_poly.type
_entity_poly.pdbx_seq_one_letter_code
_entity_poly.pdbx_strand_id
1 'polypeptide(L)' 'MLDDEARTLLDLMERAVRGGRPRLDTLPYAVGRKAVDKMSEDNEADPPAVGEVADGSFAGPGGALHFHRYRPLG' A
#
# COMPACT_ATOMS: atom_id res chain seq x y z
N MET A 1 -24.02 4.43 9.32
CA MET A 1 -23.47 5.81 9.41
C MET A 1 -21.97 5.67 9.55
N LEU A 2 -21.18 6.40 8.77
CA LEU A 2 -19.71 6.37 8.90
C LEU A 2 -19.28 7.03 10.21
N ASP A 3 -18.25 6.46 10.85
CA ASP A 3 -17.55 7.10 11.96
C ASP A 3 -16.78 8.34 11.48
N ASP A 4 -16.30 9.12 12.45
CA ASP A 4 -15.69 10.42 12.18
C ASP A 4 -14.31 10.30 11.51
N GLU A 5 -13.57 9.23 11.80
CA GLU A 5 -12.26 8.96 11.19
C GLU A 5 -12.43 8.62 9.71
N ALA A 6 -13.32 7.68 9.38
CA ALA A 6 -13.64 7.30 8.02
C ALA A 6 -14.20 8.48 7.22
N ARG A 7 -15.05 9.33 7.83
CA ARG A 7 -15.57 10.53 7.18
C ARG A 7 -14.45 11.52 6.86
N THR A 8 -13.57 11.78 7.82
CA THR A 8 -12.42 12.66 7.64
C THR A 8 -11.52 12.17 6.50
N LEU A 9 -11.26 10.86 6.44
CA LEU A 9 -10.46 10.27 5.37
C LEU A 9 -11.10 10.46 4.00
N LEU A 10 -12.41 10.24 3.86
CA LEU A 10 -13.11 10.46 2.59
C LEU A 10 -13.06 11.93 2.15
N ASP A 11 -13.21 12.87 3.09
CA ASP A 11 -13.11 14.30 2.80
C ASP A 11 -11.69 14.67 2.31
N LEU A 12 -10.64 14.09 2.91
CA LEU A 12 -9.25 14.27 2.45
C LEU A 12 -9.05 13.72 1.04
N MET A 13 -9.60 12.54 0.74
CA MET A 13 -9.53 11.94 -0.59
C MET A 13 -10.22 12.81 -1.64
N GLU A 14 -11.40 13.35 -1.33
CA GLU A 14 -12.13 14.24 -2.24
C GLU A 14 -11.38 15.57 -2.46
N ARG A 15 -10.83 16.17 -1.41
CA ARG A 15 -10.03 17.40 -1.51
C ARG A 15 -8.81 17.20 -2.39
N ALA A 16 -8.12 16.06 -2.29
CA ALA A 16 -6.99 15.75 -3.14
C ALA A 16 -7.39 15.63 -4.63
N VAL A 17 -8.53 15.00 -4.93
CA VAL A 17 -9.04 14.91 -6.32
C VAL A 17 -9.41 16.28 -6.86
N ARG A 18 -10.12 17.10 -6.08
CA ARG A 18 -10.45 18.49 -6.47
C ARG A 18 -9.19 19.35 -6.65
N GLY A 19 -8.14 19.08 -5.88
CA GLY A 19 -6.82 19.71 -6.00
C GLY A 19 -5.99 19.23 -7.19
N GLY A 20 -6.51 18.32 -8.02
CA GLY A 20 -5.85 17.86 -9.25
C GLY A 20 -5.15 16.51 -9.14
N ARG A 21 -5.27 15.78 -8.02
CA ARG A 21 -4.78 14.38 -7.96
C ARG A 21 -5.60 13.53 -8.93
N PRO A 22 -4.99 12.89 -9.94
CA PRO A 22 -5.70 12.04 -10.89
C PRO A 22 -6.28 10.81 -10.18
N ARG A 23 -7.42 10.31 -10.68
CA ARG A 23 -7.98 9.04 -10.20
C ARG A 23 -7.22 7.88 -10.85
N LEU A 24 -7.09 6.78 -10.13
CA LEU A 24 -6.30 5.63 -10.60
C LEU A 24 -6.83 5.05 -11.92
N ASP A 25 -8.15 5.05 -12.10
CA ASP A 25 -8.84 4.54 -13.29
C ASP A 25 -8.60 5.36 -14.56
N THR A 26 -8.00 6.55 -14.45
CA THR A 26 -7.66 7.39 -15.61
C THR A 26 -6.19 7.31 -15.99
N LEU A 27 -5.39 6.47 -15.32
CA LEU A 27 -3.95 6.36 -15.55
C LEU A 27 -3.58 5.05 -16.28
N PRO A 28 -2.54 5.06 -17.14
CA PRO A 28 -1.96 3.82 -17.65
C PRO A 28 -1.47 2.94 -16.50
N TYR A 29 -1.69 1.62 -16.61
CA TYR A 29 -1.45 0.66 -15.54
C TYR A 29 -0.08 0.81 -14.85
N ALA A 30 1.02 0.85 -15.61
CA ALA A 30 2.36 0.90 -15.03
C ALA A 30 2.62 2.20 -14.25
N VAL A 31 2.04 3.31 -14.70
CA VAL A 31 2.13 4.62 -14.05
C VAL A 31 1.26 4.64 -12.80
N GLY A 32 0.01 4.18 -12.92
CA GLY A 32 -0.94 4.08 -11.82
C GLY A 32 -0.45 3.18 -10.70
N ARG A 33 0.07 1.99 -11.04
CA ARG A 33 0.68 1.02 -10.10
C ARG A 33 1.76 1.69 -9.26
N LYS A 34 2.79 2.24 -9.90
CA LYS A 34 3.92 2.84 -9.17
C LYS A 34 3.46 3.97 -8.24
N ALA A 35 2.51 4.80 -8.68
CA ALA A 35 2.01 5.91 -7.89
C ALA A 35 1.16 5.45 -6.70
N VAL A 36 0.26 4.49 -6.92
CA VAL A 36 -0.62 3.99 -5.84
C VAL A 36 0.14 3.12 -4.85
N ASP A 37 1.11 2.31 -5.29
CA ASP A 37 1.94 1.48 -4.41
C ASP A 37 2.63 2.35 -3.36
N LYS A 38 3.27 3.46 -3.78
CA LYS A 38 3.92 4.39 -2.86
C LYS A 38 2.94 5.09 -1.91
N MET A 39 1.77 5.48 -2.42
CA MET A 39 0.73 6.08 -1.57
C MET A 39 0.25 5.07 -0.52
N SER A 40 0.08 3.80 -0.89
CA SER A 40 -0.31 2.74 0.04
C SER A 40 0.75 2.50 1.11
N GLU A 41 2.03 2.42 0.72
CA GLU A 41 3.16 2.31 1.66
C GLU A 41 3.19 3.48 2.67
N ASP A 42 2.95 4.72 2.21
CA ASP A 42 3.00 5.92 3.06
C ASP A 42 1.83 6.06 4.05
N ASN A 43 0.75 5.30 3.87
CA ASN A 43 -0.44 5.39 4.71
C ASN A 43 -0.59 4.21 5.68
N GLU A 44 0.33 3.24 5.65
CA GLU A 44 0.45 2.30 6.75
C GLU A 44 0.97 3.03 8.00
N ALA A 45 0.55 2.57 9.18
CA ALA A 45 1.17 3.01 10.42
C ALA A 45 2.66 2.63 10.43
N ASP A 46 3.46 3.33 11.24
CA ASP A 46 4.88 3.05 11.35
C ASP A 46 5.14 1.55 11.61
N PRO A 47 6.06 0.91 10.88
CA PRO A 47 6.27 -0.53 10.95
C PRO A 47 6.77 -0.92 12.35
N PRO A 48 6.05 -1.79 13.08
CA PRO A 48 6.47 -2.19 14.41
C PRO A 48 7.71 -3.09 14.35
N ALA A 49 8.51 -3.08 15.41
CA ALA A 49 9.67 -3.95 15.52
C ALA A 49 9.24 -5.43 15.62
N VAL A 50 9.98 -6.29 14.91
CA VAL A 50 9.80 -7.74 14.91
C VAL A 50 11.12 -8.44 15.26
N GLY A 51 11.07 -9.72 15.66
CA GLY A 51 12.26 -10.46 16.08
C GLY A 51 13.19 -10.81 14.92
N GLU A 52 12.62 -11.14 13.76
CA GLU A 52 13.38 -11.46 12.56
C GLU A 52 12.57 -11.09 11.32
N VAL A 53 13.26 -10.60 10.30
CA VAL A 53 12.74 -10.40 8.96
C VAL A 53 13.57 -11.24 8.00
N ALA A 54 12.91 -12.05 7.16
CA ALA A 54 13.60 -12.88 6.18
C ALA A 54 12.91 -12.83 4.81
N ASP A 55 13.60 -12.26 3.84
CA ASP A 55 13.28 -12.32 2.42
C ASP A 55 13.72 -13.63 1.79
N GLY A 56 12.99 -14.08 0.78
CA GLY A 56 13.43 -15.19 -0.04
C GLY A 56 12.62 -15.34 -1.31
N SER A 57 12.95 -16.39 -2.06
CA SER A 57 12.20 -16.77 -3.25
C SER A 57 12.24 -18.27 -3.48
N PHE A 58 11.28 -18.77 -4.23
CA PHE A 58 11.27 -20.14 -4.73
C PHE A 58 10.74 -20.19 -6.17
N ALA A 59 11.06 -21.26 -6.90
CA ALA A 59 10.62 -21.43 -8.29
C ALA A 59 9.12 -21.78 -8.34
N GLY A 60 8.34 -20.94 -9.03
CA GLY A 60 6.92 -21.19 -9.34
C GLY A 60 6.68 -21.46 -10.83
N PRO A 61 5.43 -21.78 -11.22
CA PRO A 61 5.09 -22.15 -12.60
C PRO A 61 5.37 -21.07 -13.66
N GLY A 62 5.37 -19.80 -13.25
CA GLY A 62 5.59 -18.64 -14.14
C GLY A 62 6.88 -17.85 -13.86
N GLY A 63 7.78 -18.40 -13.05
CA GLY A 63 9.00 -17.70 -12.61
C GLY A 63 9.18 -17.72 -11.09
N ALA A 64 10.14 -16.95 -10.59
CA ALA A 64 10.40 -16.84 -9.16
C ALA A 64 9.23 -16.17 -8.43
N LEU A 65 8.80 -16.76 -7.32
CA LEU A 65 7.85 -16.18 -6.38
C LEU A 65 8.60 -15.68 -5.16
N HIS A 66 8.50 -14.38 -4.90
CA HIS A 66 9.15 -13.72 -3.78
C HIS A 66 8.26 -13.79 -2.53
N PHE A 67 8.87 -13.93 -1.37
CA PHE A 67 8.18 -13.90 -0.07
C PHE A 67 8.97 -13.09 0.95
N HIS A 68 8.25 -12.60 1.95
CA HIS A 68 8.80 -11.89 3.10
C HIS A 68 8.21 -12.51 4.38
N ARG A 69 9.08 -12.97 5.29
CA ARG A 69 8.66 -13.56 6.58
C ARG A 69 8.94 -12.60 7.72
N TYR A 70 7.96 -12.42 8.60
CA TYR A 70 8.08 -11.66 9.83
C TYR A 70 7.95 -12.61 11.03
N ARG A 71 8.98 -12.69 11.88
CA ARG A 71 8.96 -13.47 13.13
C ARG A 71 8.59 -12.56 14.30
N PRO A 72 7.62 -12.92 15.14
CA PRO A 72 7.24 -12.10 16.28
C PRO A 72 8.40 -11.94 17.29
N LEU A 73 8.30 -10.91 18.12
CA LEU A 73 9.17 -10.74 19.29
C LEU A 73 8.78 -11.78 20.36
N GLY A 74 9.76 -12.51 20.90
CA GLY A 74 9.60 -13.42 22.04
C GLY A 74 8.72 -14.63 21.76
#